data_AF-A0A6J1TA33-F1
#
_entry.id   AF-A0A6J1TA33-F1
#
_cell.length_a   1.000
_cell.length_b   1.000
_cell.length_c   1.000
_cell.angle_alpha   90.00
_cell.angle_beta   90.00
_cell.angle_gamma   90.00
#
_symmetry.space_group_name_H-M   'P 1'
#
loop_
_entity.id
_entity.type
_entity.pdbx_description
1 polymer ?
#
loop_
_entity_poly.entity_id
_entity_poly.type
_entity_poly.pdbx_seq_one_letter_code
_entity_poly.pdbx_strand_id
1 'polypeptide(L)'
;MASKLTLLFVALALACVCPNAYSYGCSSISLKHLRDQIQICTRNVPSQQYFNPGQTCSAEVSGALRGGSSCSMNQAPALLSQCLKGYSLDGATSQACLKTAIDNGSCC
;
A
#
# COMPACT_ATOMS: atom_id res chain seq x y z
N MET A 1 -23.53 34.39 -14.31
CA MET A 1 -22.32 33.55 -14.32
C MET A 1 -21.74 33.58 -12.92
N ALA A 2 -22.09 32.58 -12.10
CA ALA A 2 -21.65 32.49 -10.71
C ALA A 2 -20.54 31.45 -10.61
N SER A 3 -19.45 31.90 -10.01
CA SER A 3 -18.16 31.23 -9.91
C SER A 3 -18.23 29.93 -9.13
N LYS A 4 -17.36 28.99 -9.52
CA LYS A 4 -17.26 27.61 -9.02
C LYS A 4 -16.97 27.61 -7.51
N LEU A 5 -17.95 27.16 -6.72
CA LEU A 5 -17.83 26.91 -5.29
C LEU A 5 -17.18 25.54 -5.07
N THR A 6 -15.89 25.62 -4.73
CA THR A 6 -15.12 24.70 -3.89
C THR A 6 -15.96 23.82 -2.98
N LEU A 7 -15.96 22.50 -3.23
CA LEU A 7 -16.31 21.51 -2.22
C LEU A 7 -15.05 20.76 -1.79
N LEU A 8 -14.56 21.26 -0.67
CA LEU A 8 -13.54 20.77 0.24
C LEU A 8 -13.50 19.24 0.34
N PHE A 9 -12.35 18.68 -0.01
CA PHE A 9 -11.95 17.32 0.35
C PHE A 9 -11.81 17.25 1.87
N VAL A 10 -12.77 16.61 2.54
CA VAL A 10 -12.65 16.22 3.95
C VAL A 10 -11.59 15.12 4.02
N ALA A 11 -10.35 15.54 4.26
CA ALA A 11 -9.29 14.67 4.71
C ALA A 11 -9.65 14.17 6.12
N LEU A 12 -10.19 12.95 6.22
CA LEU A 12 -10.20 12.22 7.47
C LEU A 12 -8.75 11.86 7.81
N ALA A 13 -8.07 12.78 8.50
CA ALA A 13 -6.85 12.49 9.23
C ALA A 13 -7.20 11.64 10.46
N LEU A 14 -7.44 10.35 10.22
CA LEU A 14 -7.24 9.34 11.25
C LEU A 14 -5.74 9.19 11.40
N ALA A 15 -5.16 9.99 12.29
CA ALA A 15 -3.81 9.78 12.78
C ALA A 15 -3.80 8.47 13.57
N CYS A 16 -3.70 7.34 12.85
CA CYS A 16 -3.36 6.05 13.41
C CYS A 16 -1.91 6.17 13.88
N VAL A 17 -1.73 6.44 15.17
CA VAL A 17 -0.45 6.32 15.85
C VAL A 17 -0.08 4.85 15.76
N CYS A 18 0.74 4.47 14.77
CA CYS A 18 1.37 3.17 14.72
C CYS A 18 2.08 2.98 16.06
N PRO A 19 1.65 2.07 16.95
CA PRO A 19 2.47 1.77 18.10
C PRO A 19 3.80 1.27 17.54
N ASN A 20 4.88 2.03 17.81
CA ASN A 20 6.25 1.62 17.58
C ASN A 20 6.55 0.45 18.51
N ALA A 21 5.89 -0.68 18.27
CA ALA A 21 6.25 -1.93 18.88
C ALA A 21 7.53 -2.36 18.18
N TYR A 22 8.62 -2.35 18.94
CA TYR A 22 9.81 -3.15 18.67
C TYR A 22 9.39 -4.63 18.61
N SER A 23 8.70 -5.00 17.53
CA SER A 23 8.23 -6.34 17.25
C SER A 23 9.17 -6.90 16.20
N TYR A 24 9.75 -8.06 16.49
CA TYR A 24 10.48 -8.84 15.51
C TYR A 24 9.47 -9.29 14.43
N GLY A 25 9.40 -8.51 13.34
CA GLY A 25 8.48 -8.74 12.23
C GLY A 25 7.19 -7.92 12.31
N CYS A 26 6.50 -7.79 11.17
CA CYS A 26 5.26 -7.04 11.10
C CYS A 26 4.10 -7.76 11.79
N SER A 27 3.30 -7.03 12.56
CA SER A 27 2.08 -7.59 13.15
C SER A 27 1.14 -8.11 12.04
N SER A 28 0.39 -9.17 12.32
CA SER A 28 -0.59 -9.73 11.38
C SER A 28 -1.63 -8.68 10.95
N ILE A 29 -1.95 -7.72 11.83
CA ILE A 29 -2.90 -6.63 11.58
C ILE A 29 -2.29 -5.62 10.61
N SER A 30 -1.07 -5.16 10.86
CA SER A 30 -0.36 -4.25 9.97
C SER A 30 -0.15 -4.85 8.58
N LEU A 31 0.18 -6.16 8.50
CA LEU A 31 0.27 -6.87 7.22
C LEU A 31 -1.08 -7.01 6.52
N LYS A 32 -2.17 -7.15 7.26
CA LYS A 32 -3.53 -7.14 6.68
C LYS A 32 -3.84 -5.78 6.09
N HIS A 33 -3.67 -4.69 6.84
CA HIS A 33 -3.89 -3.33 6.35
C HIS A 33 -3.02 -3.02 5.14
N LEU A 34 -1.76 -3.44 5.16
CA LEU A 34 -0.87 -3.29 4.01
C LEU A 34 -1.43 -3.99 2.75
N ARG A 35 -1.92 -5.22 2.90
CA ARG A 35 -2.50 -5.96 1.76
C ARG A 35 -3.73 -5.25 1.21
N ASP A 36 -4.59 -4.75 2.08
CA ASP A 36 -5.78 -3.99 1.69
C ASP A 36 -5.39 -2.71 0.94
N GLN A 37 -4.39 -1.96 1.43
CA GLN A 37 -3.88 -0.75 0.76
C GLN A 37 -3.24 -1.07 -0.60
N ILE A 38 -2.50 -2.17 -0.71
CA ILE A 38 -1.95 -2.61 -2.01
C ILE A 38 -3.08 -2.87 -3.00
N GLN A 39 -4.13 -3.60 -2.61
CA GLN A 39 -5.27 -3.87 -3.48
C GLN A 39 -5.95 -2.57 -3.96
N ILE A 40 -6.12 -1.59 -3.07
CA ILE A 40 -6.67 -0.28 -3.40
C ILE A 40 -5.76 0.44 -4.40
N CYS A 41 -4.46 0.50 -4.13
CA CYS A 41 -3.49 1.22 -4.96
C CYS A 41 -3.26 0.58 -6.33
N THR A 42 -3.52 -0.72 -6.48
CA THR A 42 -3.40 -1.44 -7.75
C THR A 42 -4.74 -1.64 -8.47
N ARG A 43 -5.86 -1.12 -7.95
CA ARG A 43 -7.20 -1.41 -8.51
C ARG A 43 -7.36 -1.02 -9.98
N ASN A 44 -6.57 -0.05 -10.44
CA ASN A 44 -6.57 0.46 -11.82
C ASN A 44 -5.49 -0.18 -12.69
N VAL A 45 -4.66 -1.06 -12.13
CA VAL A 45 -3.64 -1.77 -12.89
C VAL A 45 -4.34 -2.89 -13.68
N PRO A 46 -4.08 -3.01 -15.00
CA PRO A 46 -4.73 -4.03 -15.82
C PRO A 46 -4.56 -5.44 -15.24
N SER A 47 -5.69 -6.11 -14.97
CA SER A 47 -5.74 -7.51 -14.60
C SER A 47 -5.93 -8.40 -15.83
N GLN A 48 -5.37 -9.61 -15.80
CA GLN A 48 -5.65 -10.65 -16.81
C GLN A 48 -6.50 -11.76 -16.20
N GLN A 49 -7.02 -12.66 -17.04
CA GLN A 49 -8.02 -13.68 -16.68
C GLN A 49 -7.65 -14.55 -15.46
N TYR A 50 -6.37 -14.65 -15.11
CA TYR A 50 -5.88 -15.41 -13.95
C TYR A 50 -4.86 -14.63 -13.10
N PHE A 51 -4.75 -13.32 -13.31
CA PHE A 51 -3.78 -12.49 -12.64
C PHE A 51 -4.42 -11.20 -12.15
N ASN A 52 -4.57 -11.10 -10.83
CA ASN A 52 -4.93 -9.86 -10.15
C ASN A 52 -3.66 -9.26 -9.52
N PRO A 53 -3.13 -8.15 -10.06
CA PRO A 53 -1.88 -7.56 -9.57
C PRO A 53 -1.95 -7.17 -8.10
N GLY A 54 -3.10 -6.72 -7.62
CA GLY A 54 -3.31 -6.41 -6.20
C GLY A 54 -3.24 -7.63 -5.31
N GLN A 55 -3.87 -8.74 -5.72
CA GLN A 55 -3.84 -9.98 -4.96
C GLN A 55 -2.42 -10.59 -4.94
N THR A 56 -1.79 -10.72 -6.11
CA THR A 56 -0.46 -11.32 -6.23
C THR A 56 0.61 -10.48 -5.55
N CYS A 57 0.71 -9.19 -5.88
CA CYS A 57 1.74 -8.34 -5.30
C CYS A 57 1.50 -8.05 -3.81
N SER A 58 0.26 -8.04 -3.32
CA SER A 58 0.03 -7.92 -1.87
C SER A 58 0.54 -9.14 -1.10
N ALA A 59 0.38 -10.35 -1.65
CA ALA A 59 0.91 -11.57 -1.05
C ALA A 59 2.44 -11.57 -1.03
N GLU A 60 3.09 -11.19 -2.13
CA GLU A 60 4.55 -11.12 -2.23
C GLU A 60 5.15 -10.08 -1.28
N VAL A 61 4.64 -8.84 -1.31
CA VAL A 61 5.15 -7.74 -0.46
C VAL A 61 4.99 -8.08 1.01
N SER A 62 3.81 -8.57 1.41
CA SER A 62 3.57 -8.96 2.81
C SER A 62 4.41 -10.17 3.24
N GLY A 63 4.67 -11.12 2.33
CA GLY A 63 5.56 -12.26 2.57
C GLY A 63 7.00 -11.81 2.81
N ALA A 64 7.51 -10.91 1.96
CA ALA A 64 8.86 -10.35 2.10
C ALA A 64 9.03 -9.60 3.43
N LEU A 65 8.04 -8.80 3.84
CA LEU A 65 8.09 -8.06 5.10
C LEU A 65 7.92 -8.96 6.33
N ARG A 66 7.19 -10.08 6.21
CA ARG A 66 7.07 -11.08 7.28
C ARG A 66 8.38 -11.85 7.49
N GLY A 67 9.13 -12.11 6.43
CA GLY A 67 10.43 -12.80 6.48
C GLY A 67 11.61 -11.91 6.86
N GLY A 68 11.42 -10.59 6.89
CA GLY A 68 12.47 -9.64 7.27
C GLY A 68 12.77 -9.63 8.76
N SER A 69 14.03 -9.31 9.12
CA SER A 69 14.47 -9.14 10.51
C SER A 69 13.85 -7.94 11.23
N SER A 70 13.24 -7.02 10.48
CA SER A 70 12.52 -5.85 10.98
C SER A 70 11.28 -5.55 10.13
N CYS A 71 10.22 -5.03 10.74
CA CYS A 71 9.03 -4.58 10.02
C CYS A 71 9.24 -3.20 9.41
N SER A 72 10.01 -3.13 8.32
CA SER A 72 10.20 -1.85 7.62
C SER A 72 9.08 -1.62 6.61
N MET A 73 7.92 -1.15 7.08
CA MET A 73 6.78 -0.80 6.21
C MET A 73 7.17 0.18 5.10
N ASN A 74 8.17 1.04 5.33
CA ASN A 74 8.71 1.96 4.34
C ASN A 74 9.31 1.28 3.10
N GLN A 75 9.63 -0.02 3.16
CA GLN A 75 10.09 -0.81 2.02
C GLN A 75 8.94 -1.30 1.14
N ALA A 76 7.71 -1.34 1.66
CA ALA A 76 6.56 -1.89 0.93
C ALA A 76 6.28 -1.22 -0.43
N PRO A 77 6.39 0.12 -0.59
CA PRO A 77 6.23 0.77 -1.90
C PRO A 77 7.24 0.29 -2.94
N ALA A 78 8.51 0.13 -2.55
CA ALA A 78 9.56 -0.34 -3.45
C ALA A 78 9.33 -1.80 -3.85
N LEU A 79 8.96 -2.66 -2.89
CA LEU A 79 8.60 -4.06 -3.13
C LEU A 79 7.38 -4.18 -4.06
N LEU A 80 6.36 -3.33 -3.88
CA LEU A 80 5.20 -3.31 -4.77
C LEU A 80 5.60 -2.95 -6.20
N SER A 81 6.41 -1.89 -6.37
CA SER A 81 6.89 -1.50 -7.70
C SER A 81 7.71 -2.61 -8.35
N GLN A 82 8.52 -3.33 -7.58
CA GLN A 82 9.33 -4.44 -8.08
C GLN A 82 8.45 -5.61 -8.56
N CYS A 83 7.44 -5.99 -7.78
CA CYS A 83 6.48 -7.03 -8.18
C CYS A 83 5.78 -6.65 -9.49
N LEU A 84 5.21 -5.45 -9.57
CA LEU A 84 4.51 -4.98 -10.77
C LEU A 84 5.43 -4.95 -12.00
N LYS A 85 6.68 -4.52 -11.83
CA LYS A 85 7.70 -4.54 -12.89
C LYS A 85 8.00 -5.95 -13.37
N GLY A 86 8.02 -6.95 -12.48
CA GLY A 86 8.16 -8.36 -12.84
C GLY A 86 7.08 -8.86 -13.80
N TYR A 87 5.90 -8.24 -13.77
CA TYR A 87 4.78 -8.52 -14.66
C TYR A 87 4.64 -7.52 -15.82
N SER A 88 5.67 -6.70 -16.09
CA SER A 88 5.64 -5.65 -17.12
C SER A 88 4.52 -4.62 -16.95
N LEU A 89 4.10 -4.36 -15.70
CA LEU A 89 3.09 -3.37 -15.35
C LEU A 89 3.74 -2.08 -14.83
N ASP A 90 3.16 -0.93 -15.17
CA ASP A 90 3.61 0.34 -14.58
C ASP A 90 3.28 0.37 -13.08
N GLY A 91 4.33 0.50 -12.28
CA GLY A 91 4.25 0.52 -10.83
C GLY A 91 4.27 1.92 -10.22
N ALA A 92 4.58 2.97 -10.99
CA ALA A 92 4.88 4.29 -10.44
C ALA A 92 3.69 4.89 -9.68
N THR A 93 2.49 4.82 -10.27
CA THR A 93 1.26 5.33 -9.65
C THR A 93 0.89 4.52 -8.40
N SER A 94 0.96 3.18 -8.48
CA SER A 94 0.65 2.28 -7.38
C SER A 94 1.63 2.44 -6.21
N GLN A 95 2.92 2.64 -6.52
CA GLN A 95 3.98 2.92 -5.55
C GLN A 95 3.73 4.25 -4.83
N ALA A 96 3.43 5.33 -5.56
CA ALA A 96 3.15 6.63 -4.98
C ALA A 96 1.91 6.61 -4.09
N CYS A 97 0.85 5.91 -4.53
CA CYS A 97 -0.35 5.68 -3.73
C CYS A 97 -0.02 4.97 -2.41
N LEU A 98 0.73 3.86 -2.48
CA LEU A 98 1.04 3.07 -1.29
C LEU A 98 1.96 3.84 -0.33
N LYS A 99 2.95 4.57 -0.87
CA LYS A 99 3.80 5.46 -0.07
C LYS A 99 2.97 6.48 0.68
N THR A 100 2.03 7.13 0.01
CA THR A 100 1.13 8.11 0.64
C THR A 100 0.26 7.47 1.73
N ALA A 101 -0.27 6.27 1.50
CA ALA A 101 -1.07 5.54 2.49
C ALA A 101 -0.25 5.21 3.75
N ILE A 102 1.02 4.80 3.59
CA ILE A 102 1.93 4.51 4.70
C ILE A 102 2.32 5.79 5.45
N ASP A 103 2.68 6.85 4.72
CA ASP A 103 3.03 8.15 5.31
C ASP A 103 1.85 8.74 6.12
N ASN A 104 0.60 8.41 5.72
CA ASN A 104 -0.63 8.78 6.44
C ASN A 104 -1.03 7.81 7.56
N GLY A 105 -0.24 6.76 7.83
CA GLY A 105 -0.52 5.80 8.89
C GLY A 105 -1.62 4.78 8.58
N SER A 106 -2.06 4.62 7.32
CA SER A 106 -3.14 3.70 6.94
C SER A 106 -2.77 2.21 6.98
N CYS A 107 -1.49 1.89 7.20
CA CYS A 107 -0.96 0.52 7.36
C CYS A 107 -0.74 0.15 8.84
N CYS A 108 -1.27 1.00 9.72
CA CYS A 108 -1.27 0.92 11.18
C CYS A 108 -2.70 1.16 11.68
#